data_AF-A0A8S8XVW0-F1
#
_entry.id   AF-A0A8S8XVW0-F1
#
_cell.length_a   1.000
_cell.length_b   1.000
_cell.length_c   1.000
_cell.angle_alpha   90.00
_cell.angle_beta   90.00
_cell.angle_gamma   90.00
#
_symmetry.space_group_name_H-M   'P 1'
#
loop_
_entity.id
_entity.type
_entity.pdbx_description
1 polymer ?
#
loop_
_entity_poly.entity_id
_entity_poly.type
_entity_poly.pdbx_seq_one_letter_code
_entity_poly.pdbx_strand_id
1 'polypeptide(L)'
;MRGPEDVVDQARDGATLEQVTIWMEEAGVTDWLHLCEAAVFMGALERVDEWSTELTPAQHAVLEMARIRAARGALDEAIIEAALAVCSTQDTRDLALKRAREDGAWSVSLRAGRPRRRPR
;
A
#
# COMPACT_ATOMS: atom_id res chain seq x y z
N MET A 1 -4.95 -20.65 -2.82
CA MET A 1 -4.62 -19.34 -3.42
C MET A 1 -3.41 -18.88 -2.65
N ARG A 2 -2.26 -18.65 -3.29
CA ARG A 2 -1.08 -18.20 -2.55
C ARG A 2 -1.27 -16.73 -2.19
N GLY A 3 -1.08 -16.36 -0.92
CA GLY A 3 -1.29 -15.01 -0.40
C GLY A 3 0.02 -14.31 -0.03
N PRO A 4 -0.03 -13.07 0.47
CA PRO A 4 1.16 -12.41 1.01
C PRO A 4 1.80 -13.22 2.15
N GLU A 5 1.02 -13.97 2.92
CA GLU A 5 1.55 -14.83 3.99
C GLU A 5 2.49 -15.91 3.46
N ASP A 6 2.18 -16.53 2.32
CA ASP A 6 3.03 -17.56 1.72
C ASP A 6 4.37 -16.96 1.25
N VAL A 7 4.34 -15.73 0.72
CA VAL A 7 5.56 -15.02 0.31
C VAL A 7 6.41 -14.68 1.54
N VAL A 8 5.77 -14.26 2.64
CA VAL A 8 6.46 -13.99 3.91
C VAL A 8 7.13 -15.24 4.46
N ASP A 9 6.41 -16.35 4.52
CA ASP A 9 6.97 -17.61 5.02
C ASP A 9 8.13 -18.10 4.14
N GLN A 10 8.04 -17.93 2.82
CA GLN A 10 9.11 -18.31 1.91
C GLN A 10 10.36 -17.42 2.06
N ALA A 11 10.19 -16.14 2.38
CA ALA A 11 11.28 -15.19 2.58
C ALA A 11 11.83 -15.17 4.02
N ARG A 12 11.25 -15.95 4.94
CA ARG A 12 11.50 -15.85 6.39
C ARG A 12 12.97 -16.02 6.77
N ASP A 13 13.65 -16.95 6.12
CA ASP A 13 15.05 -17.29 6.39
C ASP A 13 16.04 -16.46 5.55
N GLY A 14 15.55 -15.47 4.81
CA GLY A 14 16.32 -14.57 3.96
C GLY A 14 16.06 -14.81 2.46
N ALA A 15 15.77 -13.72 1.77
CA ALA A 15 15.59 -13.66 0.32
C ALA A 15 15.99 -12.27 -0.18
N THR A 16 16.41 -12.17 -1.44
CA THR A 16 16.65 -10.86 -2.06
C THR A 16 15.32 -10.21 -2.46
N LEU A 17 15.28 -8.88 -2.57
CA LEU A 17 14.10 -8.15 -3.08
C LEU A 17 13.64 -8.66 -4.46
N GLU A 18 14.57 -9.06 -5.33
CA GLU A 18 14.25 -9.64 -6.64
C GLU A 18 13.49 -10.96 -6.51
N GLN A 19 13.94 -11.85 -5.61
CA GLN A 19 13.24 -13.11 -5.35
C GLN A 19 11.85 -12.86 -4.78
N VAL A 20 11.73 -11.92 -3.84
CA VAL A 20 10.45 -11.55 -3.22
C VAL A 20 9.50 -10.97 -4.27
N THR A 21 9.98 -10.12 -5.18
CA THR A 21 9.19 -9.56 -6.28
C THR A 21 8.61 -10.66 -7.17
N ILE A 22 9.41 -11.66 -7.54
CA ILE A 22 8.95 -12.80 -8.34
C ILE A 22 7.85 -13.57 -7.59
N TRP A 23 8.04 -13.85 -6.30
CA TRP A 23 7.05 -14.59 -5.51
C TRP A 23 5.76 -13.79 -5.30
N MET A 24 5.86 -12.47 -5.16
CA MET A 24 4.68 -11.58 -5.16
C MET A 24 3.89 -11.71 -6.46
N GLU A 25 4.55 -11.68 -7.62
CA GLU A 25 3.89 -11.86 -8.92
C GLU A 25 3.22 -13.23 -9.04
N GLU A 26 3.92 -14.31 -8.64
CA GLU A 26 3.38 -15.68 -8.65
C GLU A 26 2.17 -15.85 -7.71
N ALA A 27 2.17 -15.16 -6.58
CA ALA A 27 1.08 -15.15 -5.61
C ALA A 27 -0.04 -14.15 -5.97
N GLY A 28 0.17 -13.29 -6.97
CA GLY A 28 -0.78 -12.22 -7.32
C GLY A 28 -0.85 -11.10 -6.27
N VAL A 29 0.20 -10.92 -5.46
CA VAL A 29 0.36 -9.82 -4.51
C VAL A 29 0.91 -8.62 -5.26
N THR A 30 0.11 -7.56 -5.40
CA THR A 30 0.47 -6.41 -6.25
C THR A 30 0.99 -5.20 -5.49
N ASP A 31 1.01 -5.25 -4.16
CA ASP A 31 1.31 -4.11 -3.30
C ASP A 31 2.24 -4.52 -2.16
N TRP A 32 3.36 -3.81 -2.04
CA TRP A 32 4.35 -4.00 -0.96
C TRP A 32 3.79 -3.71 0.43
N LEU A 33 2.81 -2.82 0.56
CA LEU A 33 2.14 -2.55 1.84
C LEU A 33 1.45 -3.81 2.36
N HIS A 34 0.68 -4.51 1.52
CA HIS A 34 0.01 -5.75 1.93
C HIS A 34 1.01 -6.83 2.35
N LEU A 35 2.16 -6.93 1.67
CA LEU A 35 3.22 -7.86 2.06
C LEU A 35 3.83 -7.47 3.43
N CYS A 36 4.12 -6.18 3.65
CA CYS A 36 4.66 -5.68 4.90
C CYS A 36 3.67 -5.87 6.07
N GLU A 37 2.38 -5.64 5.86
CA GLU A 37 1.33 -5.88 6.86
C GLU A 37 1.28 -7.35 7.27
N ALA A 38 1.30 -8.28 6.30
CA ALA A 38 1.37 -9.71 6.59
C ALA A 38 2.61 -10.06 7.44
N ALA A 39 3.78 -9.53 7.06
CA ALA A 39 5.01 -9.75 7.83
C ALA A 39 4.95 -9.21 9.26
N VAL A 40 4.29 -8.06 9.49
CA VAL A 40 4.04 -7.54 10.85
C VAL A 40 3.22 -8.53 11.67
N PHE A 41 2.10 -9.02 11.13
CA PHE A 41 1.23 -9.97 11.85
C PHE A 41 1.85 -11.36 12.03
N MET A 42 2.76 -11.76 11.15
CA MET A 42 3.50 -13.02 11.24
C MET A 42 4.79 -12.94 12.08
N GLY A 43 5.13 -11.74 12.57
CA GLY A 43 6.32 -11.49 13.39
C GLY A 43 7.65 -11.47 12.63
N ALA A 44 7.63 -11.31 11.30
CA ALA A 44 8.82 -11.25 10.45
C ALA A 44 9.37 -9.81 10.35
N LEU A 45 9.61 -9.15 11.49
CA LEU A 45 9.90 -7.71 11.53
C LEU A 45 11.17 -7.29 10.79
N GLU A 46 12.22 -8.12 10.77
CA GLU A 46 13.43 -7.83 9.99
C GLU A 46 13.15 -7.70 8.49
N ARG A 47 12.20 -8.50 7.97
CA ARG A 47 11.77 -8.40 6.58
C ARG A 47 10.98 -7.12 6.33
N VAL A 48 10.19 -6.68 7.29
CA VAL A 48 9.44 -5.42 7.19
C VAL A 48 10.41 -4.26 7.02
N ASP A 49 11.49 -4.21 7.79
CA ASP A 49 12.46 -3.11 7.68
C ASP A 49 13.14 -3.09 6.31
N GLU A 50 13.46 -4.26 5.74
CA GLU A 50 13.99 -4.39 4.39
C GLU A 50 12.98 -3.96 3.32
N TRP A 51 11.76 -4.49 3.34
CA TRP A 51 10.76 -4.24 2.29
C TRP A 51 10.12 -2.87 2.40
N SER A 52 10.19 -2.24 3.57
CA SER A 52 9.65 -0.90 3.76
C SER A 52 10.30 0.12 2.81
N THR A 53 11.50 -0.13 2.28
CA THR A 53 12.14 0.77 1.29
C THR A 53 11.37 0.92 -0.01
N GLU A 54 10.49 -0.03 -0.33
CA GLU A 54 9.64 0.00 -1.53
C GLU A 54 8.31 0.75 -1.30
N LEU A 55 8.05 1.21 -0.07
CA LEU A 55 6.82 1.89 0.29
C LEU A 55 6.88 3.38 -0.03
N THR A 56 5.74 3.91 -0.48
CA THR A 56 5.55 5.36 -0.52
C THR A 56 5.45 5.92 0.90
N PRO A 57 5.67 7.23 1.11
CA PRO A 57 5.49 7.84 2.43
C PRO A 57 4.08 7.66 3.00
N ALA A 58 3.04 7.61 2.15
CA ALA A 58 1.67 7.33 2.58
C ALA A 58 1.52 5.87 3.06
N GLN A 59 2.09 4.91 2.33
CA GLN A 59 2.08 3.51 2.72
C GLN A 59 2.87 3.26 4.02
N HIS A 60 4.00 3.95 4.21
CA HIS A 60 4.73 3.92 5.49
C HIS A 60 3.87 4.38 6.67
N ALA A 61 3.11 5.48 6.50
CA ALA A 61 2.23 5.96 7.56
C ALA A 61 1.14 4.93 7.91
N VAL A 62 0.61 4.22 6.90
CA VAL A 62 -0.35 3.13 7.11
C VAL A 62 0.30 1.93 7.80
N LEU A 63 1.49 1.52 7.38
CA LEU A 63 2.24 0.43 8.00
C LEU A 63 2.54 0.70 9.47
N GLU A 64 2.88 1.94 9.84
CA GLU A 64 3.10 2.32 11.24
C GLU A 64 1.82 2.17 12.08
N MET A 65 0.64 2.50 11.52
CA MET A 65 -0.63 2.18 12.19
C MET A 65 -0.79 0.67 12.38
N ALA A 66 -0.50 -0.14 11.37
CA ALA A 66 -0.57 -1.59 11.47
C ALA A 66 0.36 -2.14 12.57
N ARG A 67 1.60 -1.65 12.65
CA ARG A 67 2.58 -1.98 13.71
C ARG A 67 2.08 -1.62 15.10
N ILE A 68 1.55 -0.41 15.29
CA ILE A 68 1.02 0.02 16.58
C ILE A 68 -0.18 -0.83 16.98
N ARG A 69 -1.10 -1.09 16.05
CA ARG A 69 -2.26 -1.94 16.30
C ARG A 69 -1.84 -3.36 16.66
N ALA A 70 -0.86 -3.93 15.96
CA ALA A 70 -0.36 -5.28 16.26
C ALA A 70 0.27 -5.35 17.66
N ALA A 71 1.02 -4.32 18.07
CA ALA A 71 1.69 -4.27 19.37
C ALA A 71 0.74 -3.94 20.54
N ARG A 72 -0.22 -3.04 20.33
CA ARG A 72 -1.07 -2.49 21.41
C ARG A 72 -2.51 -3.00 21.40
N GLY A 73 -2.95 -3.63 20.30
CA GLY A 73 -4.33 -4.07 20.09
C GLY A 73 -5.32 -2.97 19.71
N ALA A 74 -4.94 -1.70 19.85
CA ALA A 74 -5.79 -0.54 19.56
C ALA A 74 -5.00 0.61 18.92
N LEU A 75 -5.72 1.53 18.27
CA LEU A 75 -5.20 2.77 17.71
C LEU A 75 -5.86 3.95 18.41
N ASP A 76 -5.04 4.93 18.79
CA ASP A 76 -5.52 6.17 19.35
C ASP A 76 -5.83 7.17 18.22
N GLU A 77 -6.80 8.07 18.46
CA GLU A 77 -7.21 9.08 17.49
C GLU A 77 -6.03 9.94 17.02
N ALA A 78 -5.11 10.29 17.91
CA ALA A 78 -3.90 11.05 17.56
C ALA A 78 -3.00 10.34 16.52
N ILE A 79 -2.94 9.00 16.56
CA ILE A 79 -2.17 8.21 15.58
C ILE A 79 -2.86 8.23 14.22
N ILE A 80 -4.19 8.08 14.23
CA ILE A 80 -5.00 8.12 13.01
C ILE A 80 -4.88 9.49 12.34
N GLU A 81 -5.01 10.57 13.11
CA GLU A 81 -4.86 11.94 12.61
C GLU A 81 -3.46 12.21 12.06
N ALA A 82 -2.41 11.70 12.71
CA ALA A 82 -1.04 11.82 12.20
C ALA A 82 -0.86 11.10 10.85
N ALA A 83 -1.41 9.89 10.71
CA ALA A 83 -1.37 9.16 9.44
C ALA A 83 -2.20 9.85 8.35
N LEU A 84 -3.39 10.33 8.70
CA LEU A 84 -4.25 11.10 7.79
C LEU A 84 -3.56 12.38 7.31
N ALA A 85 -2.84 13.09 8.18
CA ALA A 85 -2.07 14.26 7.78
C ALA A 85 -1.04 13.92 6.71
N VAL A 86 -0.32 12.80 6.86
CA VAL A 86 0.63 12.31 5.84
C VAL A 86 -0.09 11.92 4.56
N CYS A 87 -1.14 11.10 4.62
CA CYS A 87 -1.88 10.64 3.44
C CYS A 87 -2.59 11.76 2.67
N SER A 88 -2.90 12.88 3.34
CA SER A 88 -3.65 14.01 2.78
C SER A 88 -2.74 15.08 2.14
N THR A 89 -1.42 14.99 2.27
CA THR A 89 -0.52 15.96 1.62
C THR A 89 -0.43 15.72 0.10
N GLN A 90 -0.28 16.79 -0.66
CA GLN A 90 -0.29 16.75 -2.12
C GLN A 90 0.87 15.94 -2.72
N ASP A 91 1.99 15.81 -2.00
CA ASP A 91 3.20 15.11 -2.40
C ASP A 91 3.11 13.59 -2.18
N THR A 92 2.24 13.14 -1.26
CA THR A 92 2.05 11.73 -0.88
C THR A 92 0.70 11.16 -1.31
N ARG A 93 -0.22 12.02 -1.77
CA ARG A 93 -1.53 11.59 -2.28
C ARG A 93 -1.31 10.65 -3.46
N ASP A 94 -1.53 9.37 -3.20
CA ASP A 94 -1.26 8.26 -4.10
C ASP A 94 -1.70 8.61 -5.53
N LEU A 95 -0.70 8.77 -6.39
CA LEU A 95 -0.86 9.28 -7.76
C LEU A 95 -1.43 8.22 -8.71
N ALA A 96 -2.08 7.17 -8.19
CA ALA A 96 -3.03 6.37 -8.95
C ALA A 96 -4.12 7.26 -9.59
N LEU A 97 -4.47 8.40 -8.96
CA LEU A 97 -5.39 9.37 -9.55
C LEU A 97 -4.78 10.29 -10.62
N LYS A 98 -3.44 10.44 -10.71
CA LYS A 98 -2.82 11.29 -11.76
C LYS A 98 -2.83 10.63 -13.12
N ARG A 99 -2.62 9.31 -13.20
CA ARG A 99 -2.74 8.56 -14.48
C ARG A 99 -4.13 8.71 -15.08
N ALA A 100 -5.20 8.65 -14.28
CA ALA A 100 -6.57 8.91 -14.76
C ALA A 100 -6.78 10.32 -15.37
N ARG A 101 -5.97 11.30 -14.95
CA ARG A 101 -6.01 12.68 -15.47
C ARG A 101 -5.09 12.89 -16.67
N GLU A 102 -3.95 12.20 -16.72
CA GLU A 102 -2.98 12.24 -17.82
C GLU A 102 -3.40 11.37 -19.01
N ASP A 103 -4.11 10.26 -18.77
CA ASP A 103 -4.68 9.37 -19.79
C ASP A 103 -5.98 9.91 -20.43
N GLY A 104 -6.35 11.17 -20.16
CA GLY A 104 -7.48 11.85 -20.80
C GLY A 104 -8.86 11.23 -20.53
N ALA A 105 -8.98 10.33 -19.56
CA ALA A 105 -10.18 9.52 -19.35
C ALA A 105 -11.29 10.23 -18.56
N TRP A 106 -11.01 11.35 -17.87
CA TRP A 106 -11.99 12.06 -17.06
C TRP A 106 -11.99 13.57 -17.31
N SER A 107 -13.01 14.07 -18.02
CA SER A 107 -13.41 15.47 -17.94
C SER A 107 -14.58 15.61 -16.97
N VAL A 108 -14.32 16.15 -15.78
CA VAL A 108 -15.41 16.58 -14.89
C VAL A 108 -15.90 17.93 -15.40
N SER A 109 -16.98 17.91 -16.17
CA SER A 109 -17.75 19.12 -16.47
C SER A 109 -18.53 19.50 -15.20
N LEU A 110 -18.12 20.56 -14.52
CA LEU A 110 -18.80 21.14 -13.36
C LEU A 110 -20.11 21.87 -13.74
N ARG A 111 -20.91 21.31 -14.65
CA ARG A 111 -22.27 21.77 -14.90
C ARG A 111 -23.19 20.60 -15.23
N ALA A 112 -24.07 20.31 -14.27
CA ALA A 112 -25.25 19.45 -14.32
C ALA A 112 -25.01 17.96 -14.65
N GLY A 113 -25.39 17.10 -13.71
CA GLY A 113 -25.15 15.67 -13.76
C GLY A 113 -25.80 14.95 -14.94
N ARG A 114 -24.96 14.37 -15.80
CA ARG A 114 -25.11 13.03 -16.40
C ARG A 114 -23.83 12.70 -17.18
N PRO A 115 -23.18 11.54 -16.94
CA PRO A 115 -22.03 11.13 -17.74
C PRO A 115 -22.50 10.79 -19.16
N ARG A 116 -21.87 11.40 -20.18
CA ARG A 116 -21.98 10.99 -21.59
C ARG A 116 -20.66 10.37 -22.03
N ARG A 117 -20.70 9.15 -22.58
CA ARG A 117 -19.57 8.55 -23.28
C ARG A 117 -19.33 9.29 -24.60
N ARG A 118 -18.08 9.59 -24.94
CA ARG A 118 -17.67 10.06 -26.27
C ARG A 118 -17.82 8.91 -27.29
N PRO A 119 -18.34 9.16 -28.51
CA PRO A 119 -18.11 8.25 -29.61
C PRO A 119 -16.65 8.37 -30.07
N ARG A 120 -16.15 7.27 -30.65
CA ARG A 120 -14.78 7.10 -31.16
C ARG A 120 -14.40 8.14 -32.21
#